data_AF-A0A932P0V8-F1
#
_entry.id   AF-A0A932P0V8-F1
#
_cell.length_a   1.000
_cell.length_b   1.000
_cell.length_c   1.000
_cell.angle_alpha   90.00
_cell.angle_beta   90.00
_cell.angle_gamma   90.00
#
_symmetry.space_group_name_H-M   'P 1'
#
loop_
_entity.id
_entity.type
_entity.pdbx_description
1 polymer ?
#
loop_
_entity_poly.entity_id
_entity_poly.type
_entity_poly.pdbx_seq_one_letter_code
_entity_poly.pdbx_strand_id
1 'polypeptide(L)'
;MQTQAVAKLTSKCQATVPEPIRKVLGLEPGDSVAFVVVSAKKGEVLVRKATRIDLEFARAIEGTLATEWLSKHDDQAYRDL
;
A
#
# COMPACT_ATOMS: atom_id res chain seq x y z
N MET A 1 -23.16 0.58 -1.36
CA MET A 1 -22.06 1.47 -0.96
C MET A 1 -22.35 2.85 -1.52
N GLN A 2 -22.18 3.91 -0.73
CA GLN A 2 -22.40 5.29 -1.18
C GLN A 2 -21.06 6.02 -1.26
N THR A 3 -20.80 6.71 -2.37
CA THR A 3 -19.61 7.55 -2.54
C THR A 3 -19.70 8.77 -1.64
N GLN A 4 -18.78 8.87 -0.67
CA GLN A 4 -18.76 9.97 0.30
C GLN A 4 -17.91 11.17 -0.18
N ALA A 5 -16.90 10.92 -1.02
CA ALA A 5 -16.05 11.96 -1.62
C ALA A 5 -15.31 11.43 -2.85
N VAL A 6 -14.85 12.34 -3.70
CA VAL A 6 -13.97 12.06 -4.85
C VAL A 6 -12.76 12.99 -4.78
N ALA A 7 -11.58 12.47 -5.08
CA ALA A 7 -10.35 13.25 -5.17
C ALA A 7 -9.69 13.04 -6.54
N LYS A 8 -9.07 14.09 -7.07
CA LYS A 8 -8.30 14.00 -8.32
C LYS A 8 -6.91 13.44 -8.04
N LEU A 9 -6.45 12.53 -8.89
CA LEU A 9 -5.08 12.06 -8.91
C LEU A 9 -4.19 13.08 -9.60
N THR A 10 -3.09 13.47 -8.95
CA THR A 10 -2.08 14.34 -9.55
C THR A 10 -1.20 13.56 -10.53
N SER A 11 -0.39 14.27 -11.33
CA SER A 11 0.60 13.65 -12.22
C SER A 11 1.66 12.82 -11.50
N LYS A 12 1.85 13.05 -10.19
CA LYS A 12 2.76 12.27 -9.34
C LYS A 12 2.07 11.08 -8.67
N CYS A 13 0.90 10.67 -9.14
CA CYS A 13 0.11 9.57 -8.58
C CYS A 13 -0.28 9.79 -7.11
N GLN A 14 -0.49 11.04 -6.69
CA GLN A 14 -0.94 11.39 -5.34
C GLN A 14 -2.41 11.85 -5.37
N ALA A 15 -3.19 11.46 -4.36
CA ALA A 15 -4.52 11.99 -4.13
C ALA A 15 -4.64 12.38 -2.66
N THR A 16 -5.28 13.51 -2.39
CA THR A 16 -5.52 13.95 -1.01
C THR A 16 -6.70 13.16 -0.44
N VAL A 17 -6.53 12.57 0.75
CA VAL A 17 -7.64 11.95 1.48
C VAL A 17 -8.58 13.06 1.95
N PRO A 18 -9.85 13.13 1.46
CA PRO A 18 -10.77 14.21 1.81
C PRO A 18 -11.09 14.22 3.32
N GLU A 19 -11.41 15.40 3.86
CA GLU A 19 -11.63 15.58 5.30
C GLU A 19 -12.66 14.61 5.91
N PRO A 20 -13.83 14.35 5.29
CA PRO A 20 -14.80 13.39 5.85
C PRO A 20 -14.19 11.99 6.00
N ILE A 21 -13.34 11.58 5.06
CA ILE A 21 -12.69 10.28 5.06
C ILE A 21 -11.57 10.23 6.10
N ARG A 22 -10.78 11.32 6.25
CA ARG A 22 -9.77 11.40 7.32
C ARG A 22 -10.39 11.26 8.71
N LYS A 23 -11.54 11.88 8.94
CA LYS A 23 -12.30 11.77 10.20
C LYS A 23 -12.76 10.34 10.47
N VAL A 24 -13.32 9.67 9.46
CA VAL A 24 -13.75 8.27 9.55
C VAL A 24 -12.57 7.34 9.86
N LEU A 25 -11.41 7.59 9.26
CA LEU A 25 -10.21 6.77 9.44
C LEU A 25 -9.36 7.15 10.66
N GLY A 26 -9.67 8.27 11.34
CA GLY A 26 -8.85 8.81 12.43
C GLY A 26 -7.41 9.12 12.00
N LEU A 27 -7.24 9.71 10.80
CA LEU A 27 -5.94 10.04 10.23
C LEU A 27 -5.44 11.42 10.65
N GLU A 28 -4.18 11.46 11.07
CA GLU A 28 -3.41 12.64 11.40
C GLU A 28 -2.15 12.73 10.51
N PRO A 29 -1.55 13.92 10.36
CA PRO A 29 -0.27 14.06 9.66
C PRO A 29 0.80 13.13 10.26
N GLY A 30 1.45 12.33 9.40
CA GLY A 30 2.44 11.33 9.81
C GLY A 30 1.89 9.91 9.94
N ASP A 31 0.57 9.73 9.96
CA ASP A 31 -0.02 8.40 9.89
C ASP A 31 0.25 7.73 8.53
N SER A 32 0.43 6.41 8.59
CA SER A 32 0.49 5.56 7.40
C SER A 32 -0.88 4.95 7.11
N VAL A 33 -1.17 4.68 5.84
CA VAL A 33 -2.36 3.96 5.39
C VAL A 33 -1.96 2.66 4.70
N ALA A 34 -2.78 1.63 4.90
CA ALA A 34 -2.65 0.36 4.20
C ALA A 34 -3.67 0.29 3.07
N PHE A 35 -3.24 -0.21 1.91
CA PHE A 35 -4.08 -0.50 0.75
C PHE A 35 -4.30 -2.00 0.67
N VAL A 36 -5.56 -2.43 0.71
CA VAL A 36 -5.93 -3.85 0.65
C VAL A 36 -6.74 -4.07 -0.62
N VAL A 37 -6.24 -4.90 -1.52
CA VAL A 37 -6.96 -5.27 -2.74
C VAL A 37 -8.08 -6.23 -2.37
N VAL A 38 -9.33 -5.78 -2.53
CA VAL A 38 -10.52 -6.62 -2.29
C VAL A 38 -10.88 -7.38 -3.56
N SER A 39 -10.81 -6.72 -4.72
CA SER A 39 -10.99 -7.35 -6.02
C SER A 39 -10.24 -6.60 -7.12
N ALA A 40 -9.17 -7.20 -7.62
CA ALA A 40 -8.39 -6.62 -8.73
C ALA A 40 -9.22 -6.49 -10.02
N LYS A 41 -10.08 -7.47 -10.31
CA LYS A 41 -10.93 -7.47 -11.52
C LYS A 41 -11.96 -6.34 -11.53
N LYS A 42 -12.44 -5.92 -10.36
CA LYS A 42 -13.43 -4.84 -10.21
C LYS A 42 -12.79 -3.49 -9.88
N GLY A 43 -11.47 -3.45 -9.66
CA GLY A 43 -10.77 -2.24 -9.22
C GLY A 43 -11.14 -1.80 -7.81
N GLU A 44 -11.48 -2.75 -6.93
CA GLU A 44 -11.92 -2.45 -5.56
C GLU A 44 -10.74 -2.58 -4.58
N VAL A 45 -10.40 -1.47 -3.93
CA VAL A 45 -9.35 -1.38 -2.92
C VAL A 45 -9.94 -0.74 -1.66
N LEU A 46 -9.60 -1.30 -0.50
CA LEU A 46 -9.90 -0.73 0.79
C LEU A 46 -8.69 0.01 1.34
N VAL A 47 -8.94 1.21 1.86
CA VAL A 47 -7.93 2.02 2.56
C VAL A 47 -8.29 2.05 4.03
N ARG A 48 -7.31 1.76 4.90
CA ARG A 48 -7.44 1.90 6.35
C ARG A 48 -6.16 2.48 6.95
N LYS A 49 -6.25 3.00 8.18
CA LYS A 49 -5.06 3.36 8.96
C LYS A 49 -4.18 2.12 9.15
N ALA A 50 -2.89 2.27 8.87
CA ALA A 50 -1.92 1.20 9.05
C ALA A 50 -1.69 0.96 10.55
N THR A 51 -1.57 -0.30 10.93
CA THR A 51 -1.24 -0.72 12.29
C THR A 51 0.24 -1.11 12.36
N ARG A 52 0.77 -1.25 13.57
CA ARG A 52 2.16 -1.74 13.76
C ARG A 52 2.39 -3.11 13.12
N ILE A 53 1.40 -3.99 13.16
CA ILE A 53 1.48 -5.32 12.55
C ILE A 53 1.63 -5.23 11.03
N ASP A 54 0.99 -4.26 10.37
CA ASP A 54 1.15 -4.08 8.93
C ASP A 54 2.58 -3.66 8.56
N LEU A 55 3.19 -2.81 9.39
CA LEU A 55 4.57 -2.38 9.21
C LEU A 55 5.56 -3.50 9.51
N GLU A 56 5.30 -4.29 10.55
CA GLU A 56 6.14 -5.44 10.94
C GLU A 56 6.04 -6.58 9.92
N PHE A 57 4.85 -6.86 9.38
CA PHE A 57 4.68 -7.83 8.31
C PHE A 57 5.45 -7.42 7.05
N ALA A 58 5.37 -6.14 6.66
CA ALA A 58 6.14 -5.63 5.52
C ALA A 58 7.66 -5.78 5.76
N ARG A 59 8.15 -5.47 6.97
CA ARG A 59 9.56 -5.65 7.35
C ARG A 59 9.98 -7.12 7.42
N ALA A 60 9.10 -7.99 7.92
CA ALA A 60 9.39 -9.42 8.03
C ALA A 60 9.50 -10.07 6.65
N ILE A 61 8.60 -9.73 5.72
CA ILE A 61 8.66 -10.15 4.31
C ILE A 61 9.97 -9.70 3.67
N GLU A 62 10.35 -8.44 3.82
CA GLU A 62 11.61 -7.90 3.30
C GLU A 62 12.81 -8.70 3.84
N GLY A 63 12.85 -8.98 5.14
CA GLY A 63 13.91 -9.75 5.77
C GLY A 63 13.99 -11.21 5.30
N THR A 64 12.86 -11.87 5.02
CA THR A 64 12.85 -13.29 4.59
C THR A 64 13.06 -13.48 3.10
N LEU A 65 12.53 -12.59 2.25
CA LEU A 65 12.64 -12.74 0.79
C LEU A 65 13.96 -12.19 0.24
N ALA A 66 14.63 -11.28 0.98
CA ALA A 66 15.94 -10.77 0.59
C ALA A 66 16.95 -11.89 0.34
N THR A 67 16.94 -12.96 1.13
CA THR A 67 17.88 -14.08 0.95
C THR A 67 17.60 -14.91 -0.30
N GLU A 68 16.35 -14.95 -0.78
CA GLU A 68 15.96 -15.71 -1.96
C GLU A 68 16.16 -14.89 -3.24
N TRP A 69 15.70 -13.63 -3.25
CA TRP A 69 15.69 -12.75 -4.43
C TRP A 69 16.99 -11.96 -4.62
N LEU A 70 17.81 -11.76 -3.59
CA LEU A 70 19.16 -11.19 -3.75
C LEU A 70 20.24 -12.28 -3.82
N SER A 71 19.84 -13.53 -4.07
CA SER A 71 20.77 -14.64 -4.19
C SER A 71 21.52 -14.57 -5.52
N LYS A 72 22.71 -15.19 -5.55
CA LYS A 72 23.49 -15.31 -6.81
C LYS A 72 22.73 -16.07 -7.90
N HIS A 73 21.83 -16.97 -7.51
CA HIS A 73 21.01 -17.73 -8.46
C HIS A 73 19.92 -16.86 -9.09
N ASP A 74 19.33 -15.95 -8.31
CA ASP A 74 18.35 -14.99 -8.81
C ASP A 74 18.99 -13.98 -9.76
N ASP A 75 20.11 -13.39 -9.34
CA ASP A 75 20.90 -12.46 -10.16
C ASP A 75 21.32 -13.11 -11.50
N GLN A 76 21.73 -14.39 -11.48
CA GLN A 76 22.08 -15.11 -12.70
C GLN A 76 20.88 -15.42 -13.61
N ALA A 77 19.67 -15.58 -13.07
CA ALA A 77 18.46 -15.86 -13.83
C ALA A 77 17.82 -14.61 -14.43
N TYR A 78 17.98 -13.45 -13.78
CA TYR A 78 17.19 -12.26 -14.08
C TYR A 78 17.99 -10.99 -14.40
N ARG A 79 19.32 -10.96 -14.28
CA ARG A 79 20.13 -9.74 -14.52
C ARG A 79 19.99 -9.08 -15.90
N ASP A 80 19.52 -9.83 -16.90
CA ASP A 80 19.47 -9.40 -18.31
C ASP A 80 18.02 -9.13 -18.80
N LEU A 81 17.05 -9.06 -17.88
CA LEU A 81 15.63 -8.69 -18.09
C LEU A 81 15.37 -7.21 -17.80
#